data_AF-A0A5A9ZFH9-F1
#
_entry.id   AF-A0A5A9ZFH9-F1
#
_cell.length_a   1.000
_cell.length_b   1.000
_cell.length_c   1.000
_cell.angle_alpha   90.00
_cell.angle_beta   90.00
_cell.angle_gamma   90.00
#
_symmetry.space_group_name_H-M   'P 1'
#
loop_
_entity.id
_entity.type
_entity.pdbx_description
1 polymer ?
#
loop_
_entity_poly.entity_id
_entity_poly.type
_entity_poly.pdbx_seq_one_letter_code
_entity_poly.pdbx_strand_id
1 'polypeptide(L)'
;MTIAKIGIDTGVNTGIAVWQDGKLQSVESMTITKAMRKILTAYPYQTTKLYIEDARQWIGFNGKTKATQARLQGAGSVKRDAKIWEDWCKEHDYEVVFVKPMGKGLKKSAEDFKRITKWEGRTNEHSRDAAMIVFGR
;
A
#
# COMPACT_ATOMS: atom_id res chain seq x y z
N MET A 1 -0.85 18.16 17.06
CA MET A 1 -1.76 17.21 16.38
C MET A 1 -0.94 16.01 15.96
N THR A 2 -1.42 14.79 16.19
CA THR A 2 -0.71 13.59 15.72
C THR A 2 -0.95 13.40 14.23
N ILE A 3 0.12 13.24 13.46
CA ILE A 3 0.08 12.93 12.03
C ILE A 3 -0.30 11.46 11.84
N ALA A 4 -1.36 11.20 11.07
CA ALA A 4 -1.70 9.86 10.62
C ALA A 4 -0.73 9.42 9.51
N LYS A 5 -0.16 8.21 9.63
CA LYS A 5 0.69 7.59 8.61
C LYS A 5 -0.10 6.49 7.93
N ILE A 6 -0.40 6.63 6.65
CA ILE A 6 -1.22 5.67 5.91
C ILE A 6 -0.35 4.90 4.92
N GLY A 7 -0.34 3.59 5.05
CA GLY A 7 0.29 2.68 4.11
C GLY A 7 -0.69 2.22 3.06
N ILE A 8 -0.25 2.18 1.80
CA ILE A 8 -1.07 1.80 0.65
C ILE A 8 -0.30 0.78 -0.18
N ASP A 9 -0.85 -0.44 -0.27
CA ASP A 9 -0.41 -1.46 -1.21
C ASP A 9 -1.25 -1.35 -2.49
N THR A 10 -0.62 -1.04 -3.62
CA THR A 10 -1.31 -0.70 -4.87
C THR A 10 -1.68 -1.93 -5.69
N GLY A 11 -2.85 -1.87 -6.34
CA GLY A 11 -3.32 -2.90 -7.26
C GLY A 11 -4.84 -3.02 -7.24
N VAL A 12 -5.36 -4.03 -7.93
CA VAL A 12 -6.81 -4.31 -8.04
C VAL A 12 -7.49 -4.37 -6.67
N ASN A 13 -6.83 -5.04 -5.71
CA ASN A 13 -7.20 -5.05 -4.30
C ASN A 13 -6.22 -4.17 -3.54
N THR A 14 -6.53 -2.88 -3.42
CA THR A 14 -5.70 -1.92 -2.71
C THR A 14 -5.74 -2.19 -1.20
N GLY A 15 -4.60 -2.50 -0.61
CA GLY A 15 -4.46 -2.57 0.84
C GLY A 15 -4.32 -1.18 1.44
N ILE A 16 -5.00 -0.91 2.56
CA ILE A 16 -4.85 0.34 3.33
C ILE A 16 -4.62 -0.01 4.79
N ALA A 17 -3.65 0.65 5.39
CA ALA A 17 -3.42 0.57 6.82
C ALA A 17 -3.14 1.94 7.41
N VAL A 18 -3.77 2.25 8.54
CA VAL A 18 -3.65 3.56 9.19
C VAL A 18 -2.93 3.40 10.53
N TRP A 19 -1.78 4.05 10.64
CA TRP A 19 -1.03 4.14 11.88
C TRP A 19 -1.15 5.54 12.48
N GLN A 20 -1.47 5.62 13.76
CA GLN A 20 -1.55 6.87 14.51
C GLN A 20 -1.10 6.64 15.95
N ASP A 21 -0.28 7.54 16.49
CA ASP A 21 0.29 7.44 17.84
C ASP A 21 1.00 6.10 18.11
N GLY A 22 1.71 5.58 17.10
CA GLY A 22 2.43 4.30 17.18
C GLY A 22 1.54 3.06 17.20
N LYS A 23 0.22 3.21 17.01
CA LYS A 23 -0.76 2.12 17.00
C LYS A 23 -1.39 1.96 15.62
N LEU A 24 -1.66 0.71 15.28
CA LEU A 24 -2.38 0.37 14.06
C LEU A 24 -3.88 0.49 14.32
N GLN A 25 -4.51 1.47 13.69
CA GLN A 25 -5.93 1.83 13.89
C GLN A 25 -6.86 1.07 12.93
N SER A 26 -6.44 0.89 11.68
CA SER A 26 -7.21 0.12 10.70
C SER A 26 -6.32 -0.64 9.73
N VAL A 27 -6.83 -1.77 9.24
CA VAL A 27 -6.21 -2.64 8.25
C VAL A 27 -7.31 -3.19 7.35
N GLU A 28 -7.34 -2.75 6.10
CA GLU A 28 -8.44 -3.02 5.17
C GLU A 28 -7.92 -3.27 3.76
N SER A 29 -8.79 -3.81 2.90
CA SER A 29 -8.53 -3.95 1.48
C SER A 29 -9.79 -3.62 0.70
N MET A 30 -9.64 -2.83 -0.36
CA MET A 30 -10.75 -2.35 -1.18
C MET A 30 -10.28 -1.97 -2.59
N THR A 31 -11.19 -1.52 -3.45
CA THR A 31 -10.82 -1.01 -4.78
C THR A 31 -10.14 0.37 -4.66
N ILE A 32 -9.29 0.72 -5.62
CA ILE A 32 -8.55 2.00 -5.66
C ILE A 32 -9.44 3.24 -5.46
N THR A 33 -10.60 3.29 -6.11
CA THR A 33 -11.52 4.43 -5.99
C THR A 33 -12.17 4.53 -4.62
N LYS A 34 -12.47 3.39 -3.97
CA LYS A 34 -12.97 3.36 -2.59
C LYS A 34 -11.89 3.80 -1.61
N ALA A 35 -10.64 3.40 -1.86
CA ALA A 35 -9.47 3.81 -1.09
C ALA A 35 -9.27 5.32 -1.12
N MET A 36 -9.21 5.90 -2.32
CA MET A 36 -9.07 7.36 -2.51
C MET A 36 -10.20 8.14 -1.84
N ARG A 37 -11.46 7.72 -2.05
CA ARG A 37 -12.61 8.35 -1.40
C ARG A 37 -12.50 8.30 0.12
N LYS A 38 -12.13 7.15 0.69
CA LYS A 38 -11.97 6.98 2.14
C LYS A 38 -10.92 7.94 2.69
N ILE A 39 -9.75 8.01 2.05
CA ILE A 39 -8.66 8.91 2.46
C ILE A 39 -9.15 10.36 2.42
N LEU A 40 -9.73 10.78 1.29
CA LEU A 40 -10.22 12.15 1.13
C LEU A 40 -11.25 12.56 2.19
N THR A 41 -12.17 11.65 2.54
CA THR A 41 -13.25 11.95 3.48
C THR A 41 -12.82 11.96 4.94
N ALA A 42 -11.82 11.16 5.31
CA ALA A 42 -11.54 10.86 6.72
C ALA A 42 -10.15 11.33 7.19
N TYR A 43 -9.24 11.62 6.26
CA TYR A 43 -7.83 11.88 6.57
C TYR A 43 -7.35 13.13 5.83
N PRO A 44 -7.56 14.34 6.38
CA PRO A 44 -7.14 15.60 5.76
C PRO A 44 -5.63 15.64 5.46
N TYR A 45 -5.24 16.27 4.35
CA TYR A 45 -3.84 16.28 3.90
C TYR A 45 -2.89 16.96 4.90
N GLN A 46 -3.37 17.94 5.67
CA GLN A 46 -2.54 18.69 6.64
C GLN A 46 -2.06 17.83 7.81
N THR A 47 -2.73 16.71 8.09
CA THR A 47 -2.44 15.81 9.22
C THR A 47 -2.21 14.38 8.77
N THR A 48 -1.94 14.16 7.48
CA THR A 48 -1.81 12.83 6.90
C THR A 48 -0.58 12.73 6.01
N LYS A 49 0.23 11.70 6.24
CA LYS A 49 1.35 11.33 5.36
C LYS A 49 1.12 9.95 4.76
N LEU A 50 1.22 9.87 3.44
CA LEU A 50 0.98 8.65 2.68
C LEU A 50 2.29 7.93 2.35
N TYR A 51 2.28 6.61 2.44
CA TYR A 51 3.35 5.72 2.00
C TYR A 51 2.77 4.70 1.03
N ILE A 52 3.12 4.84 -0.25
CA ILE A 52 2.44 4.13 -1.33
C ILE A 52 3.43 3.20 -2.02
N GLU A 53 3.09 1.92 -2.16
CA GLU A 53 3.87 0.99 -2.96
C GLU A 53 3.94 1.46 -4.43
N ASP A 54 5.14 1.47 -5.01
CA ASP A 54 5.36 1.89 -6.40
C ASP A 54 5.92 0.77 -7.25
N ALA A 55 5.03 0.06 -7.95
CA ALA A 55 5.39 -1.00 -8.88
C ALA A 55 6.32 -0.55 -10.03
N ARG A 56 6.48 0.76 -10.28
CA ARG A 56 7.44 1.27 -11.29
C ARG A 56 8.89 1.08 -10.84
N GLN A 57 9.14 0.98 -9.53
CA GLN A 57 10.47 0.75 -8.95
C GLN A 57 10.92 -0.73 -9.00
N TRP A 58 10.10 -1.62 -9.56
CA TRP A 58 10.41 -3.03 -9.69
C TRP A 58 11.13 -3.35 -11.03
N ILE A 59 12.21 -4.14 -10.95
CA ILE A 59 13.24 -4.28 -11.99
C ILE A 59 13.00 -5.47 -12.94
N GLY A 60 11.77 -5.98 -13.06
CA GLY A 60 11.47 -7.03 -14.04
C GLY A 60 11.70 -8.46 -13.55
N PHE A 61 11.18 -9.41 -14.34
CA PHE A 61 11.45 -10.83 -14.21
C PHE A 61 12.47 -11.22 -15.28
N ASN A 62 13.46 -12.03 -14.94
CA ASN A 62 14.38 -12.59 -15.92
C ASN A 62 13.77 -13.80 -16.63
N GLY A 63 14.06 -13.97 -17.91
CA GLY A 63 13.68 -15.14 -18.72
C GLY A 63 12.56 -14.89 -19.74
N LYS A 64 12.46 -15.78 -20.73
CA LYS A 64 11.54 -15.66 -21.88
C LYS A 64 10.45 -16.74 -21.87
N THR A 65 9.82 -17.01 -20.72
CA THR A 65 8.74 -17.99 -20.62
C THR A 65 7.37 -17.34 -20.88
N LYS A 66 6.36 -18.13 -21.29
CA LYS A 66 4.97 -17.64 -21.38
C LYS A 66 4.47 -17.05 -20.06
N ALA A 67 4.84 -17.66 -18.93
CA ALA A 67 4.52 -17.16 -17.60
C ALA A 67 5.18 -15.79 -17.32
N THR A 68 6.42 -15.59 -17.75
CA THR A 68 7.11 -14.30 -17.64
C THR A 68 6.41 -13.22 -18.47
N GLN A 69 5.99 -13.55 -19.70
CA GLN A 69 5.28 -12.61 -20.58
C GLN A 69 3.92 -12.20 -19.99
N ALA A 70 3.13 -13.14 -19.48
CA ALA A 70 1.85 -12.83 -18.83
C ALA A 70 2.04 -11.92 -17.60
N ARG A 71 3.10 -12.15 -16.81
CA ARG A 71 3.43 -11.30 -15.66
C ARG A 71 3.87 -9.90 -16.06
N LEU A 72 4.62 -9.76 -17.17
CA LEU A 72 5.02 -8.46 -17.71
C LEU A 72 3.82 -7.65 -18.20
N GLN A 73 2.83 -8.29 -18.82
CA GLN A 73 1.56 -7.65 -19.19
C GLN A 73 0.80 -7.14 -17.95
N GLY A 74 0.68 -7.97 -16.91
CA GLY A 74 0.07 -7.57 -15.64
C GLY A 74 0.80 -6.42 -14.95
N ALA A 75 2.14 -6.36 -15.06
CA ALA A 75 2.94 -5.29 -14.46
C ALA A 75 2.61 -3.91 -15.05
N GLY A 76 2.18 -3.83 -16.31
CA GLY A 76 1.73 -2.57 -16.91
C GLY A 76 0.51 -1.97 -16.18
N SER A 77 -0.45 -2.82 -15.81
CA SER A 77 -1.66 -2.42 -15.09
C SER A 77 -1.31 -1.82 -13.72
N VAL A 78 -0.45 -2.48 -12.95
CA VAL A 78 -0.07 -2.01 -11.60
C VAL A 78 0.78 -0.73 -11.68
N LYS A 79 1.63 -0.59 -12.70
CA LYS A 79 2.37 0.66 -12.95
C LYS A 79 1.43 1.83 -13.28
N ARG A 80 0.30 1.57 -13.95
CA ARG A 80 -0.73 2.58 -14.18
C ARG A 80 -1.40 2.98 -12.86
N ASP A 81 -1.71 2.03 -11.98
CA ASP A 81 -2.28 2.33 -10.66
C ASP A 81 -1.34 3.22 -9.82
N ALA A 82 -0.03 2.94 -9.82
CA ALA A 82 0.95 3.77 -9.13
C ALA A 82 0.97 5.22 -9.68
N LYS A 83 0.80 5.39 -11.00
CA LYS A 83 0.69 6.72 -11.62
C LYS A 83 -0.60 7.43 -11.21
N ILE A 84 -1.73 6.73 -11.16
CA ILE A 84 -3.01 7.29 -10.69
C ILE A 84 -2.87 7.80 -9.24
N TRP A 85 -2.20 7.05 -8.36
CA TRP A 85 -1.91 7.50 -7.00
C TRP A 85 -1.03 8.75 -6.97
N GLU A 86 0.01 8.81 -7.80
CA GLU A 86 0.89 9.98 -7.92
C GLU A 86 0.14 11.24 -8.33
N ASP A 87 -0.69 11.15 -9.37
CA ASP A 87 -1.48 12.29 -9.84
C ASP A 87 -2.51 12.70 -8.78
N TRP A 88 -3.23 11.73 -8.21
CA TRP A 88 -4.22 11.99 -7.17
C TRP A 88 -3.63 12.66 -5.92
N CYS A 89 -2.46 12.22 -5.45
CA CYS A 89 -1.80 12.84 -4.30
C CYS A 89 -1.41 14.30 -4.58
N LYS A 90 -0.93 14.59 -5.80
CA LYS A 90 -0.58 15.95 -6.23
C LYS A 90 -1.80 16.85 -6.33
N GLU A 91 -2.91 16.34 -6.88
CA GLU A 91 -4.18 17.06 -7.03
C GLU A 91 -4.84 17.43 -5.69
N HIS A 92 -4.53 16.70 -4.61
CA HIS A 92 -5.13 16.88 -3.29
C HIS A 92 -4.11 17.24 -2.19
N ASP A 93 -2.91 17.67 -2.58
CA ASP A 93 -1.85 18.20 -1.70
C ASP A 93 -1.35 17.24 -0.60
N TYR A 94 -1.45 15.93 -0.79
CA TYR A 94 -0.96 14.96 0.19
C TYR A 94 0.57 14.87 0.19
N GLU A 95 1.17 14.93 1.38
CA GLU A 95 2.55 14.51 1.56
C GLU A 95 2.65 13.00 1.32
N VAL A 96 3.47 12.59 0.35
CA VAL A 96 3.56 11.19 -0.09
C VAL A 96 5.01 10.73 -0.23
N VAL A 97 5.26 9.48 0.16
CA VAL A 97 6.51 8.75 -0.10
C VAL A 97 6.19 7.49 -0.90
N PHE A 98 6.78 7.38 -2.09
CA PHE A 98 6.69 6.18 -2.92
C PHE A 98 7.73 5.15 -2.49
N VAL A 99 7.27 3.96 -2.11
CA VAL A 99 8.08 2.89 -1.53
C VAL A 99 8.20 1.75 -2.52
N LYS A 100 9.40 1.18 -2.64
CA LYS A 100 9.64 0.01 -3.49
C LYS A 100 8.81 -1.19 -3.01
N PRO A 101 8.28 -2.02 -3.93
CA PRO A 101 7.53 -3.22 -3.57
C PRO A 101 8.30 -4.18 -2.70
N MET A 102 7.60 -4.78 -1.74
CA MET A 102 8.20 -5.77 -0.84
C MET A 102 8.50 -7.07 -1.58
N GLY A 103 9.72 -7.58 -1.44
CA GLY A 103 10.10 -8.86 -2.01
C GLY A 103 9.26 -10.01 -1.42
N LYS A 104 8.93 -11.02 -2.24
CA LYS A 104 8.07 -12.15 -1.83
C LYS A 104 8.51 -12.86 -0.54
N GLY A 105 9.82 -12.96 -0.29
CA GLY A 105 10.36 -13.60 0.92
C GLY A 105 10.27 -12.76 2.19
N LEU A 106 9.86 -11.49 2.09
CA LEU A 106 9.75 -10.57 3.24
C LEU A 106 8.31 -10.38 3.70
N LYS A 107 7.34 -10.85 2.92
CA LYS A 107 5.91 -10.76 3.24
C LYS A 107 5.59 -11.51 4.53
N LYS A 108 4.70 -10.93 5.34
CA LYS A 108 4.33 -11.49 6.65
C LYS A 108 3.11 -12.39 6.56
N SER A 109 3.20 -13.55 7.20
CA SER A 109 2.05 -14.41 7.46
C SER A 109 1.05 -13.68 8.36
N ALA A 110 -0.20 -14.16 8.42
CA ALA A 110 -1.19 -13.59 9.33
C ALA A 110 -0.77 -13.71 10.81
N GLU A 111 -0.11 -14.81 11.18
CA GLU A 111 0.39 -15.07 12.52
C GLU A 111 1.53 -14.12 12.90
N ASP A 112 2.52 -13.98 12.01
CA ASP A 112 3.63 -13.04 12.21
C ASP A 112 3.11 -11.61 12.30
N PHE A 113 2.16 -11.25 11.43
CA PHE A 113 1.56 -9.94 11.45
C PHE A 113 0.86 -9.65 12.78
N LYS A 114 0.00 -10.56 13.26
CA LYS A 114 -0.64 -10.43 14.57
C LYS A 114 0.39 -10.29 15.70
N ARG A 115 1.47 -11.08 15.67
CA ARG A 115 2.53 -11.02 16.68
C ARG A 115 3.23 -9.66 16.71
N ILE A 116 3.51 -9.10 15.53
CA ILE A 116 4.23 -7.83 15.34
C ILE A 116 3.35 -6.61 15.67
N THR A 117 2.15 -6.55 15.10
CA THR A 117 1.28 -5.36 15.16
C THR A 117 0.25 -5.40 16.28
N LYS A 118 0.07 -6.57 16.92
CA LYS A 118 -1.01 -6.88 17.88
C LYS A 118 -2.41 -6.79 17.28
N TRP A 119 -2.53 -6.78 15.95
CA TRP A 119 -3.81 -6.74 15.26
C TRP A 119 -4.55 -8.07 15.36
N GLU A 120 -5.78 -8.04 15.87
CA GLU A 120 -6.61 -9.24 16.05
C GLU A 120 -7.67 -9.43 14.95
N GLY A 121 -7.90 -8.41 14.13
CA GLY A 121 -8.86 -8.45 13.04
C GLY A 121 -8.40 -9.34 11.89
N ARG A 122 -9.36 -9.71 11.02
CA ARG A 122 -9.05 -10.42 9.77
C ARG A 122 -8.20 -9.53 8.86
N THR A 123 -7.28 -10.16 8.13
CA THR A 123 -6.43 -9.47 7.14
C THR A 123 -6.25 -10.35 5.91
N ASN A 124 -6.02 -9.71 4.76
CA ASN A 124 -5.48 -10.36 3.57
C ASN A 124 -4.03 -9.90 3.32
N GLU A 125 -3.36 -10.51 2.33
CA GLU A 125 -1.96 -10.18 2.00
C GLU A 125 -1.75 -8.68 1.76
N HIS A 126 -2.56 -8.06 0.91
CA HIS A 126 -2.45 -6.65 0.56
C HIS A 126 -2.58 -5.71 1.77
N SER A 127 -3.57 -5.97 2.63
CA SER A 127 -3.79 -5.18 3.84
C SER A 127 -2.63 -5.29 4.85
N ARG A 128 -1.99 -6.47 4.93
CA ARG A 128 -0.79 -6.65 5.76
C ARG A 128 0.41 -5.94 5.16
N ASP A 129 0.62 -6.06 3.85
CA ASP A 129 1.72 -5.39 3.16
C ASP A 129 1.60 -3.87 3.33
N ALA A 130 0.40 -3.30 3.17
CA ALA A 130 0.11 -1.90 3.45
C ALA A 130 0.49 -1.49 4.89
N ALA A 131 0.15 -2.29 5.89
CA ALA A 131 0.54 -2.02 7.28
C ALA A 131 2.05 -2.09 7.50
N MET A 132 2.73 -3.04 6.85
CA MET A 132 4.18 -3.21 6.96
C MET A 132 4.98 -2.13 6.21
N ILE A 133 4.38 -1.46 5.22
CA ILE A 133 4.99 -0.28 4.56
C ILE A 133 5.21 0.85 5.57
N VAL A 134 4.37 0.99 6.60
CA VAL A 134 4.50 2.07 7.59
C VAL A 134 5.20 1.60 8.86
N PHE A 135 5.10 0.32 9.21
CA PHE A 135 5.67 -0.23 10.43
C PHE A 135 7.15 0.19 10.64
N GLY A 136 7.44 0.76 11.81
CA GLY A 136 8.79 1.23 12.18
C GLY A 136 9.16 2.63 11.69
N ARG A 137 8.23 3.40 11.10
CA ARG A 137 8.44 4.79 10.67
C ARG A 137 7.82 5.81 11.59
#